data_AF-A0A2G6LIN6-F1
#
_entry.id   AF-A0A2G6LIN6-F1
#
_cell.length_a   1.000
_cell.length_b   1.000
_cell.length_c   1.000
_cell.angle_alpha   90.00
_cell.angle_beta   90.00
_cell.angle_gamma   90.00
#
_symmetry.space_group_name_H-M   'P 1'
#
loop_
_entity.id
_entity.type
_entity.pdbx_description
1 polymer ?
#
loop_
_entity_poly.entity_id
_entity_poly.type
_entity_poly.pdbx_seq_one_letter_code
_entity_poly.pdbx_strand_id
1 'polypeptide(L)'
;MGTRMYSGVGGQMDFIRGASLSKGGKPIIAMPATTVKGASKIVPFLKTGAGVVTTRAHVRYVVTEYGVADLFGKTIEQRVKALAAIAHPKFREQIIKDYFDNNINAEYVL
;
A
#
# COMPACT_ATOMS: atom_id res chain seq x y z
N MET A 1 -10.13 -2.66 12.34
CA MET A 1 -8.88 -3.45 12.20
C MET A 1 -7.74 -2.47 12.37
N GLY A 2 -7.40 -2.21 13.63
CA GLY A 2 -6.39 -1.23 14.07
C GLY A 2 -5.54 -1.91 15.15
N THR A 3 -6.01 -1.88 16.40
CA THR A 3 -5.30 -2.34 17.61
C THR A 3 -5.13 -3.86 17.80
N ARG A 4 -5.55 -4.71 16.86
CA ARG A 4 -5.46 -6.18 16.99
C ARG A 4 -4.31 -6.70 16.14
N MET A 5 -3.16 -6.98 16.77
CA MET A 5 -2.03 -7.63 16.11
C MET A 5 -2.41 -9.07 15.72
N TYR A 6 -2.35 -9.37 14.43
CA TYR A 6 -2.64 -10.70 13.88
C TYR A 6 -1.36 -11.48 13.51
N SER A 7 -0.25 -10.76 13.26
CA SER A 7 1.08 -11.33 13.03
C SER A 7 2.15 -10.42 13.64
N GLY A 8 3.26 -11.01 14.11
CA GLY A 8 4.46 -10.26 14.50
C GLY A 8 5.25 -9.77 13.28
N VAL A 9 6.23 -8.86 13.49
CA VAL A 9 7.10 -8.31 12.43
C VAL A 9 7.78 -9.43 11.63
N GLY A 10 8.17 -10.54 12.29
CA GLY A 10 8.79 -11.71 11.66
C GLY A 10 9.97 -11.39 10.73
N GLY A 11 10.45 -12.38 9.99
CA GLY A 11 11.55 -12.20 9.01
C GLY A 11 11.15 -11.46 7.73
N GLN A 12 9.91 -10.96 7.60
CA GLN A 12 9.47 -10.25 6.39
C GLN A 12 10.31 -9.00 6.13
N MET A 13 10.68 -8.27 7.16
CA MET A 13 11.57 -7.11 7.03
C MET A 13 12.98 -7.52 6.58
N ASP A 14 13.49 -8.66 7.05
CA ASP A 14 14.81 -9.17 6.66
C ASP A 14 14.82 -9.64 5.20
N PHE A 15 13.76 -10.28 4.72
CA PHE A 15 13.62 -10.68 3.32
C PHE A 15 13.45 -9.49 2.38
N ILE A 16 12.66 -8.49 2.78
CA ILE A 16 12.48 -7.28 1.96
C ILE A 16 13.80 -6.50 1.89
N ARG A 17 14.51 -6.38 3.01
CA ARG A 17 15.82 -5.71 3.06
C ARG A 17 16.90 -6.49 2.30
N GLY A 18 16.98 -7.80 2.50
CA GLY A 18 17.91 -8.68 1.78
C GLY A 18 17.67 -8.70 0.28
N ALA A 19 16.40 -8.77 -0.16
CA ALA A 19 16.05 -8.68 -1.57
C ALA A 19 16.31 -7.29 -2.17
N SER A 20 16.21 -6.21 -1.37
CA SER A 20 16.55 -4.86 -1.84
C SER A 20 18.05 -4.66 -2.03
N LEU A 21 18.88 -5.29 -1.18
CA LEU A 21 20.34 -5.20 -1.21
C LEU A 21 21.00 -6.21 -2.17
N SER A 22 20.28 -7.26 -2.55
CA SER A 22 20.77 -8.26 -3.51
C SER A 22 20.80 -7.70 -4.94
N LYS A 23 21.87 -8.02 -5.69
CA LYS A 23 22.02 -7.61 -7.09
C LYS A 23 20.91 -8.23 -7.94
N GLY A 24 19.97 -7.41 -8.38
CA GLY A 24 18.80 -7.85 -9.15
C GLY A 24 17.62 -8.37 -8.31
N GLY A 25 17.70 -8.29 -6.98
CA GLY A 25 16.62 -8.71 -6.10
C GLY A 25 15.36 -7.84 -6.25
N LYS A 26 14.20 -8.49 -6.13
CA LYS A 26 12.87 -7.88 -6.32
C LYS A 26 12.00 -8.18 -5.11
N PRO A 27 11.93 -7.29 -4.11
CA PRO A 27 10.99 -7.46 -3.01
C PRO A 27 9.57 -7.24 -3.53
N ILE A 28 8.77 -8.31 -3.48
CA ILE A 28 7.39 -8.35 -3.96
C ILE A 28 6.47 -8.62 -2.78
N ILE A 29 5.44 -7.79 -2.63
CA ILE A 29 4.35 -7.99 -1.67
C ILE A 29 3.09 -8.36 -2.46
N ALA A 30 2.60 -9.58 -2.29
CA ALA A 30 1.37 -10.03 -2.94
C ALA A 30 0.22 -10.09 -1.93
N MET A 31 -0.94 -9.56 -2.31
CA MET A 31 -2.18 -9.66 -1.53
C MET A 31 -3.41 -9.62 -2.45
N PRO A 32 -4.52 -10.27 -2.04
CA PRO A 32 -5.81 -10.02 -2.69
C PRO A 32 -6.21 -8.54 -2.60
N ALA A 33 -6.82 -7.98 -3.64
CA ALA A 33 -7.24 -6.57 -3.64
C ALA A 33 -8.39 -6.32 -2.66
N THR A 34 -9.18 -7.35 -2.33
CA THR A 34 -10.29 -7.27 -1.38
C THR A 34 -10.11 -8.21 -0.18
N THR A 35 -10.80 -7.89 0.90
CA THR A 35 -10.96 -8.76 2.07
C THR A 35 -12.07 -9.78 1.81
N VAL A 36 -12.15 -10.83 2.62
CA VAL A 36 -13.24 -11.82 2.58
C VAL A 36 -14.63 -11.18 2.72
N LYS A 37 -14.71 -10.01 3.36
CA LYS A 37 -15.95 -9.22 3.53
C LYS A 37 -16.23 -8.25 2.37
N GLY A 38 -15.45 -8.31 1.28
CA GLY A 38 -15.62 -7.47 0.10
C GLY A 38 -15.08 -6.03 0.20
N ALA A 39 -14.48 -5.64 1.34
CA ALA A 39 -13.84 -4.33 1.48
C ALA A 39 -12.45 -4.29 0.83
N SER A 40 -12.04 -3.15 0.26
CA SER A 40 -10.70 -2.96 -0.33
C SER A 40 -9.59 -3.13 0.71
N LYS A 41 -8.51 -3.81 0.35
CA LYS A 41 -7.25 -3.83 1.12
C LYS A 41 -6.33 -2.64 0.78
N ILE A 42 -6.52 -2.04 -0.39
CA ILE A 42 -5.84 -0.81 -0.80
C ILE A 42 -6.71 0.36 -0.36
N VAL A 43 -6.18 1.18 0.54
CA VAL A 43 -6.88 2.32 1.14
C VAL A 43 -6.02 3.58 1.04
N PRO A 44 -6.63 4.76 0.88
CA PRO A 44 -5.90 6.03 0.79
C PRO A 44 -5.17 6.37 2.10
N PHE A 45 -5.78 6.03 3.23
CA PHE A 45 -5.21 6.23 4.57
C PHE A 45 -5.37 4.96 5.40
N LEU A 46 -4.31 4.60 6.13
CA LEU A 46 -4.37 3.51 7.08
C LEU A 46 -5.27 3.90 8.25
N LYS A 47 -6.03 2.93 8.78
CA LYS A 47 -6.85 3.15 9.98
C LYS A 47 -5.97 3.58 11.14
N THR A 48 -6.42 4.53 11.94
CA THR A 48 -5.73 4.96 13.16
C THR A 48 -5.38 3.74 14.01
N GLY A 49 -4.09 3.60 14.34
CA GLY A 49 -3.56 2.45 15.09
C GLY A 49 -3.29 1.18 14.28
N ALA A 50 -3.39 1.20 12.94
CA ALA A 50 -2.91 0.10 12.10
C ALA A 50 -1.38 0.05 12.10
N GLY A 51 -0.80 -1.10 12.49
CA GLY A 51 0.64 -1.31 12.44
C GLY A 51 1.16 -1.26 11.01
N VAL A 52 2.06 -0.32 10.71
CA VAL A 52 2.79 -0.27 9.44
C VAL A 52 3.91 -1.29 9.52
N VAL A 53 3.65 -2.50 9.04
CA VAL A 53 4.64 -3.60 9.12
C VAL A 53 5.78 -3.41 8.13
N THR A 54 5.53 -2.78 6.97
CA THR A 54 6.57 -2.44 5.99
C THR A 54 6.62 -0.93 5.78
N THR A 55 7.72 -0.30 6.19
CA THR A 55 7.92 1.14 6.00
C THR A 55 7.89 1.50 4.51
N ARG A 56 7.38 2.70 4.18
CA ARG A 56 7.21 3.19 2.79
C ARG A 56 8.48 3.12 1.93
N ALA A 57 9.65 3.11 2.58
CA ALA A 57 10.97 3.05 1.96
C ALA A 57 11.36 1.68 1.39
N HIS A 58 10.72 0.59 1.83
CA HIS A 58 11.16 -0.77 1.48
C HIS A 58 10.23 -1.52 0.52
N VAL A 59 9.05 -0.96 0.22
CA VAL A 59 8.10 -1.59 -0.72
C VAL A 59 8.50 -1.21 -2.16
N ARG A 60 8.90 -2.22 -2.95
CA ARG A 60 9.17 -2.07 -4.38
C ARG A 60 7.97 -2.46 -5.24
N TYR A 61 7.56 -3.73 -5.19
CA TYR A 61 6.42 -4.21 -5.97
C TYR A 61 5.26 -4.62 -5.06
N VAL A 62 4.05 -4.19 -5.42
CA VAL A 62 2.79 -4.67 -4.84
C VAL A 62 2.00 -5.38 -5.93
N VAL A 63 1.48 -6.57 -5.63
CA VAL A 63 0.78 -7.42 -6.58
C VAL A 63 -0.59 -7.79 -6.04
N THR A 64 -1.60 -7.67 -6.91
CA THR A 64 -2.96 -8.18 -6.68
C THR A 64 -3.40 -9.00 -7.90
N GLU A 65 -4.59 -9.59 -7.84
CA GLU A 65 -5.23 -10.25 -8.98
C GLU A 65 -5.50 -9.31 -10.18
N TYR A 66 -5.37 -7.99 -9.99
CA TYR A 66 -5.57 -6.98 -11.03
C TYR A 66 -4.27 -6.44 -11.64
N GLY A 67 -3.10 -6.88 -11.15
CA GLY A 67 -1.82 -6.53 -11.74
C GLY A 67 -0.73 -6.18 -10.73
N VAL A 68 0.29 -5.46 -11.21
CA VAL A 68 1.51 -5.14 -10.45
C VAL A 68 1.72 -3.63 -10.39
N ALA A 69 1.92 -3.09 -9.19
CA ALA A 69 2.33 -1.72 -8.96
C ALA A 69 3.79 -1.68 -8.51
N ASP A 70 4.66 -1.11 -9.35
CA ASP A 70 6.00 -0.68 -8.95
C ASP A 70 5.90 0.66 -8.22
N LEU A 71 6.47 0.79 -7.03
CA LEU A 71 6.46 1.98 -6.21
C LEU A 71 7.84 2.64 -6.09
N PHE A 72 8.88 2.04 -6.64
CA PHE A 72 10.25 2.54 -6.53
C PHE A 72 10.43 3.82 -7.33
N GLY A 73 11.06 4.83 -6.70
CA GLY A 73 11.29 6.14 -7.32
C GLY A 73 10.04 6.99 -7.57
N LYS A 74 8.84 6.53 -7.15
CA LYS A 74 7.59 7.26 -7.38
C LYS A 74 7.26 8.23 -6.24
N THR A 75 6.71 9.39 -6.62
CA THR A 75 6.13 10.36 -5.67
C THR A 75 4.89 9.77 -4.98
N ILE A 76 4.42 10.39 -3.89
CA ILE A 76 3.24 9.89 -3.18
C ILE A 76 2.03 9.80 -4.11
N GLU A 77 1.77 10.84 -4.91
CA GLU A 77 0.66 10.84 -5.87
C GLU A 77 0.78 9.73 -6.93
N GLN A 78 1.99 9.52 -7.46
CA GLN A 78 2.23 8.44 -8.42
C GLN A 78 2.03 7.06 -7.78
N ARG A 79 2.40 6.90 -6.50
CA ARG A 79 2.17 5.67 -5.74
C ARG A 79 0.68 5.44 -5.52
N VAL A 80 -0.09 6.48 -5.19
CA VAL A 80 -1.55 6.39 -5.05
C VAL A 80 -2.18 5.94 -6.37
N LYS A 81 -1.83 6.58 -7.50
CA LYS A 81 -2.33 6.18 -8.82
C LYS A 81 -1.94 4.73 -9.17
N ALA A 82 -0.70 4.33 -8.90
CA ALA A 82 -0.22 2.97 -9.17
C ALA A 82 -0.95 1.93 -8.31
N LEU A 83 -1.17 2.21 -7.03
CA LEU A 83 -1.90 1.32 -6.12
C LEU A 83 -3.40 1.26 -6.47
N ALA A 84 -4.01 2.38 -6.83
CA ALA A 84 -5.39 2.41 -7.28
C ALA A 84 -5.59 1.59 -8.57
N ALA A 85 -4.62 1.61 -9.50
CA ALA A 85 -4.70 0.83 -10.74
C ALA A 85 -4.76 -0.69 -10.49
N ILE A 86 -4.11 -1.19 -9.43
CA ILE A 86 -4.14 -2.61 -9.03
C ILE A 86 -5.21 -2.91 -7.97
N ALA A 87 -6.02 -1.93 -7.57
CA ALA A 87 -7.16 -2.17 -6.70
C ALA A 87 -8.31 -2.81 -7.48
N HIS A 88 -9.28 -3.37 -6.76
CA HIS A 88 -10.50 -3.90 -7.35
C HIS A 88 -11.25 -2.76 -8.09
N PRO A 89 -11.74 -2.96 -9.33
CA PRO A 89 -12.33 -1.93 -10.19
C PRO A 89 -13.33 -1.02 -9.48
N LYS A 90 -14.22 -1.61 -8.66
CA LYS A 90 -15.21 -0.91 -7.82
C LYS A 90 -14.64 0.20 -6.92
N PHE A 91 -13.39 0.10 -6.47
CA PHE A 91 -12.82 1.02 -5.47
C PHE A 91 -11.79 1.98 -6.04
N ARG A 92 -11.37 1.84 -7.30
CA ARG A 92 -10.24 2.61 -7.87
C ARG A 92 -10.50 4.12 -7.84
N GLU A 93 -11.68 4.51 -8.31
CA GLU A 93 -12.09 5.92 -8.37
C GLU A 93 -12.21 6.52 -6.96
N GLN A 94 -12.85 5.79 -6.05
CA GLN A 94 -13.01 6.24 -4.66
C GLN A 94 -11.66 6.45 -3.96
N ILE A 95 -10.69 5.54 -4.15
CA ILE A 95 -9.36 5.67 -3.54
C ILE A 95 -8.64 6.95 -4.01
N ILE A 96 -8.74 7.25 -5.31
CA ILE A 96 -8.12 8.44 -5.89
C ILE A 96 -8.81 9.69 -5.36
N LYS A 97 -10.14 9.71 -5.41
CA LYS A 97 -10.95 10.83 -4.94
C LYS A 97 -10.69 11.13 -3.47
N ASP A 98 -10.78 10.12 -2.60
CA ASP A 98 -10.54 10.27 -1.17
C ASP A 98 -9.15 10.83 -0.86
N TYR A 99 -8.12 10.43 -1.61
CA TYR A 99 -6.76 10.95 -1.41
C TYR A 99 -6.66 12.44 -1.76
N PHE A 100 -7.14 12.84 -2.94
CA PHE A 100 -7.04 14.24 -3.39
C PHE A 100 -7.97 15.17 -2.60
N ASP A 101 -9.19 14.74 -2.28
CA ASP A 101 -10.14 15.53 -1.49
C ASP A 101 -9.61 15.79 -0.07
N ASN A 102 -8.95 14.80 0.56
CA ASN A 102 -8.33 15.01 1.88
C ASN A 102 -7.05 15.85 1.81
N ASN A 103 -6.29 15.78 0.70
CA ASN A 103 -5.08 16.59 0.55
C ASN A 103 -5.42 18.09 0.38
N ILE A 104 -6.56 18.41 -0.24
CA ILE A 104 -7.10 19.78 -0.32
C ILE A 104 -7.51 20.29 1.07
N ASN A 105 -8.10 19.44 1.90
CA ASN A 105 -8.49 19.82 3.27
C ASN A 105 -7.30 19.99 4.22
N ALA A 106 -6.15 19.37 3.94
CA ALA A 106 -4.92 19.54 4.73
C ALA A 106 -4.20 20.87 4.46
N GLU A 107 -4.43 21.51 3.31
CA GLU A 107 -3.94 22.87 3.02
C GLU A 107 -4.76 23.98 3.70
N TYR A 108 -5.95 23.67 4.24
CA TYR A 108 -6.83 24.62 4.94
C TYR A 108 -6.73 24.55 6.48
N VAL A 109 -5.72 23.84 7.02
CA VAL A 109 -5.47 23.76 8.48
C VAL A 109 -4.05 24.25 8.82
N LEU A 110 -3.59 25.29 8.13
CA LEU A 110 -2.50 26.16 8.60
C LEU A 110 -3.06 27.53 8.97
#